data_AF-A0AAX1J9T3-F1
#
_entry.id   AF-A0AAX1J9T3-F1
#
_cell.length_a   1.000
_cell.length_b   1.000
_cell.length_c   1.000
_cell.angle_alpha   90.00
_cell.angle_beta   90.00
_cell.angle_gamma   90.00
#
_symmetry.space_group_name_H-M   'P 1'
#
loop_
_entity.id
_entity.type
_entity.pdbx_description
1 polymer ?
#
loop_
_entity_poly.entity_id
_entity_poly.type
_entity_poly.pdbx_seq_one_letter_code
_entity_poly.pdbx_strand_id
1 'polypeptide(L)'
;MALFRKRKSRATRRAEVRAIKTRAKLEAKLLARNEARRFKAAQRAADKALKAQLKAQRDSDRAALRVAETQLKAAREGKVFSPTRIRRVLTVSRLLAPILTPVIYRAAIAARGLIDQRRADQLGIPLAQIGQFSGHGARLSARIAGAEQSLRMVQDKKPKDAETKQFASAISERLSDLSAAVTAAENMPAARRRTAHTAISAQLDGIEADLMARLGLS
;
A
#
# COMPACT_ATOMS: atom_id res chain seq x y z
N MET A 1 -18.87 -72.73 -94.84
CA MET A 1 -17.79 -72.10 -95.65
C MET A 1 -16.72 -71.54 -94.73
N ALA A 2 -15.49 -72.02 -94.88
CA ALA A 2 -14.40 -71.84 -93.93
C ALA A 2 -13.80 -70.41 -93.94
N LEU A 3 -13.53 -69.89 -92.74
CA LEU A 3 -12.87 -68.62 -92.45
C LEU A 3 -11.36 -68.71 -92.71
N PHE A 4 -10.92 -68.51 -93.95
CA PHE A 4 -9.50 -68.32 -94.26
C PHE A 4 -9.09 -66.86 -93.95
N ARG A 5 -8.77 -66.55 -92.69
CA ARG A 5 -8.08 -65.30 -92.34
C ARG A 5 -6.67 -65.31 -92.96
N LYS A 6 -6.36 -64.28 -93.74
CA LYS A 6 -5.04 -64.02 -94.34
C LYS A 6 -3.95 -64.08 -93.26
N ARG A 7 -3.17 -65.16 -93.21
CA ARG A 7 -2.10 -65.34 -92.22
C ARG A 7 -0.99 -64.33 -92.52
N LYS A 8 -0.73 -63.40 -91.59
CA LYS A 8 0.45 -62.51 -91.63
C LYS A 8 1.72 -63.34 -91.83
N SER A 9 2.59 -62.92 -92.75
CA SER A 9 3.89 -63.57 -93.05
C SER A 9 4.76 -63.71 -91.79
N ARG A 10 5.59 -64.76 -91.74
CA ARG A 10 6.49 -65.04 -90.60
C ARG A 10 7.45 -63.87 -90.31
N ALA A 11 7.85 -63.15 -91.35
CA ALA A 11 8.70 -61.97 -91.24
C ALA A 11 8.01 -60.82 -90.47
N THR A 12 6.75 -60.52 -90.79
CA THR A 12 6.01 -59.42 -90.15
C THR A 12 5.70 -59.74 -88.69
N ARG A 13 5.35 -60.99 -88.35
CA ARG A 13 5.18 -61.42 -86.95
C ARG A 13 6.46 -61.31 -86.14
N ARG A 14 7.61 -61.68 -86.71
CA ARG A 14 8.92 -61.53 -86.04
C ARG A 14 9.28 -60.07 -85.81
N ALA A 15 8.97 -59.19 -86.75
CA ALA A 15 9.15 -57.74 -86.59
C ALA A 15 8.22 -57.17 -85.50
N GLU A 16 6.94 -57.55 -85.50
CA GLU A 16 5.96 -57.15 -84.48
C GLU A 16 6.39 -57.62 -83.08
N VAL A 17 6.81 -58.87 -82.93
CA VAL A 17 7.32 -59.40 -81.64
C VAL A 17 8.57 -58.67 -81.18
N ARG A 18 9.50 -58.35 -82.10
CA ARG A 18 10.69 -57.56 -81.76
C ARG A 18 10.32 -56.14 -81.34
N ALA A 19 9.38 -55.49 -82.02
CA ALA A 19 8.90 -54.15 -81.69
C ALA A 19 8.18 -54.12 -80.33
N ILE A 20 7.36 -55.13 -80.03
CA ILE A 20 6.72 -55.27 -78.71
C ILE A 20 7.77 -55.48 -77.63
N LYS A 21 8.78 -56.32 -77.88
CA LYS A 21 9.86 -56.57 -76.92
C LYS A 21 10.73 -55.34 -76.67
N THR A 22 11.07 -54.57 -77.70
CA THR A 22 11.84 -53.32 -77.54
C THR A 22 11.02 -52.27 -76.81
N ARG A 23 9.73 -52.12 -77.16
CA ARG A 23 8.80 -51.23 -76.47
C ARG A 23 8.66 -51.59 -74.99
N ALA A 24 8.39 -52.86 -74.68
CA ALA A 24 8.29 -53.34 -73.29
C ALA A 24 9.59 -53.11 -72.50
N LYS A 25 10.77 -53.33 -73.12
CA LYS A 25 12.07 -53.07 -72.48
C LYS A 25 12.30 -51.58 -72.21
N LEU A 26 11.86 -50.70 -73.11
CA LEU A 26 11.95 -49.25 -72.93
C LEU A 26 10.97 -48.76 -71.86
N GLU A 27 9.72 -49.23 -71.89
CA GLU A 27 8.71 -48.94 -70.87
C GLU A 27 9.17 -49.40 -69.49
N ALA A 28 9.71 -50.62 -69.35
CA ALA A 28 10.27 -51.11 -68.10
C ALA A 28 11.44 -50.23 -67.60
N LYS A 29 12.33 -49.77 -68.49
CA LYS A 29 13.41 -48.85 -68.13
C LYS A 29 12.90 -47.47 -67.68
N LEU A 30 11.89 -46.93 -68.36
CA LEU A 30 11.29 -45.64 -68.00
C LEU A 30 10.53 -45.73 -66.68
N LEU A 31 9.80 -46.83 -66.44
CA LEU A 31 9.12 -47.10 -65.18
C LEU A 31 10.13 -47.21 -64.02
N ALA A 32 11.19 -48.02 -64.17
CA ALA A 32 12.23 -48.14 -63.15
C ALA A 32 12.90 -46.78 -62.85
N ARG A 33 13.16 -45.95 -63.89
CA ARG A 33 13.71 -44.59 -63.70
C ARG A 33 12.74 -43.67 -62.98
N ASN A 34 11.44 -43.78 -63.26
CA ASN A 34 10.40 -42.99 -62.61
C ASN A 34 10.18 -43.43 -61.16
N GLU A 35 10.19 -44.74 -60.89
CA GLU A 35 10.12 -45.29 -59.54
C GLU A 35 11.32 -44.85 -58.71
N ALA A 36 12.55 -44.95 -59.22
CA ALA A 36 13.74 -44.46 -58.52
C ALA A 36 13.65 -42.96 -58.20
N ARG A 37 13.10 -42.15 -59.12
CA ARG A 37 12.84 -40.72 -58.88
C ARG A 37 11.78 -40.51 -57.80
N ARG A 38 10.68 -41.28 -57.82
CA ARG A 38 9.60 -41.21 -56.83
C ARG A 38 10.09 -41.63 -55.44
N PHE A 39 10.82 -42.73 -55.32
CA PHE A 39 11.41 -43.17 -54.05
C PHE A 39 12.36 -42.11 -53.47
N LYS A 40 13.25 -41.55 -54.29
CA LYS A 40 14.16 -40.47 -53.85
C LYS A 40 13.40 -39.21 -53.44
N ALA A 41 12.34 -38.85 -54.16
CA ALA A 41 11.48 -37.72 -53.80
C ALA A 41 10.72 -37.98 -52.49
N ALA A 42 10.18 -39.19 -52.31
CA ALA A 42 9.48 -39.60 -51.10
C ALA A 42 10.41 -39.61 -49.87
N GLN A 43 11.62 -40.14 -49.99
CA GLN A 43 12.64 -40.09 -48.92
C GLN A 43 12.97 -38.64 -48.53
N ARG A 44 13.23 -37.77 -49.52
CA ARG A 44 13.49 -36.35 -49.27
C ARG A 44 12.31 -35.64 -48.61
N ALA A 45 11.07 -35.99 -48.97
CA ALA A 45 9.88 -35.45 -48.36
C ALA A 45 9.74 -35.92 -46.90
N ALA A 46 9.98 -37.21 -46.63
CA ALA A 46 9.99 -37.78 -45.29
C ALA A 46 11.07 -37.13 -44.40
N ASP A 47 12.29 -36.97 -44.91
CA ASP A 47 13.38 -36.31 -44.16
C ASP A 47 13.05 -34.85 -43.84
N LYS A 48 12.43 -34.13 -44.79
CA LYS A 48 11.98 -32.75 -44.58
C LYS A 48 10.86 -32.69 -43.55
N ALA A 49 9.89 -33.60 -43.62
CA ALA A 49 8.80 -33.68 -42.65
C ALA A 49 9.33 -33.97 -41.24
N LEU A 50 10.25 -34.92 -41.11
CA LEU A 50 10.87 -35.27 -39.82
C LEU A 50 11.69 -34.10 -39.26
N LYS A 51 12.48 -33.41 -40.08
CA LYS A 51 13.19 -32.19 -39.67
C LYS A 51 12.24 -31.07 -39.23
N ALA A 52 11.13 -30.89 -39.94
CA ALA A 52 10.12 -29.89 -39.59
C ALA A 52 9.45 -30.23 -38.25
N GLN A 53 9.11 -31.50 -38.02
CA GLN A 53 8.56 -31.98 -36.75
C GLN A 53 9.54 -31.76 -35.59
N LEU A 54 10.81 -32.13 -35.77
CA LEU A 54 11.84 -31.90 -34.74
C LEU A 54 12.04 -30.42 -34.44
N LYS A 55 11.98 -29.55 -35.46
CA LYS A 55 12.07 -28.10 -35.25
C LYS A 55 10.85 -27.57 -34.50
N ALA A 56 9.65 -27.97 -34.91
CA ALA A 56 8.41 -27.59 -34.24
C ALA A 56 8.41 -28.03 -32.77
N GLN A 57 8.88 -29.24 -32.49
CA GLN A 57 9.01 -29.76 -31.13
C GLN A 57 10.02 -28.96 -30.30
N ARG A 58 11.18 -28.61 -30.86
CA ARG A 58 12.16 -27.74 -30.18
C ARG A 58 11.60 -26.34 -29.90
N ASP A 59 10.85 -25.78 -30.85
CA ASP A 59 10.24 -24.47 -30.69
C ASP A 59 9.11 -24.51 -29.64
N SER A 60 8.32 -25.59 -29.58
CA SER A 60 7.35 -25.80 -28.49
C SER A 60 8.03 -25.97 -27.14
N ASP A 61 9.13 -26.71 -27.06
CA ASP A 61 9.89 -26.91 -25.82
C ASP A 61 10.47 -25.57 -25.33
N ARG A 62 11.03 -24.77 -26.23
CA ARG A 62 11.52 -23.41 -25.92
C ARG A 62 10.39 -22.50 -25.45
N ALA A 63 9.22 -22.58 -26.07
CA ALA A 63 8.06 -21.81 -25.65
C ALA A 63 7.59 -22.25 -24.26
N ALA A 64 7.53 -23.56 -23.99
CA ALA A 64 7.19 -24.12 -22.68
C ALA A 64 8.18 -23.68 -21.60
N LEU A 65 9.49 -23.69 -21.89
CA LEU A 65 10.52 -23.18 -20.97
C LEU A 65 10.33 -21.69 -20.68
N ARG A 66 10.06 -20.86 -21.70
CA ARG A 66 9.78 -19.43 -21.50
C ARG A 66 8.54 -19.20 -20.65
N VAL A 67 7.48 -19.97 -20.87
CA VAL A 67 6.25 -19.91 -20.06
C VAL A 67 6.54 -20.35 -18.62
N ALA A 68 7.32 -21.42 -18.42
CA ALA A 68 7.72 -21.84 -17.09
C ALA A 68 8.59 -20.78 -16.39
N GLU A 69 9.52 -20.13 -17.10
CA GLU A 69 10.32 -19.04 -16.57
C GLU A 69 9.48 -17.81 -16.21
N THR A 70 8.51 -17.43 -17.04
CA THR A 70 7.61 -16.31 -16.74
C THR A 70 6.69 -16.64 -15.57
N GLN A 71 6.19 -17.86 -15.47
CA GLN A 71 5.42 -18.33 -14.32
C GLN A 71 6.27 -18.39 -13.04
N LEU A 72 7.53 -18.83 -13.13
CA LEU A 72 8.45 -18.85 -11.99
C LEU A 72 8.81 -17.43 -11.56
N LYS A 73 9.02 -16.50 -12.50
CA LYS A 73 9.17 -15.07 -12.20
C LYS A 73 7.90 -14.51 -11.55
N ALA A 74 6.72 -14.82 -12.07
CA ALA A 74 5.44 -14.41 -11.50
C ALA A 74 5.20 -14.98 -10.09
N ALA A 75 5.59 -16.24 -9.83
CA ALA A 75 5.50 -16.88 -8.52
C ALA A 75 6.52 -16.32 -7.53
N ARG A 76 7.75 -16.05 -7.98
CA ARG A 76 8.78 -15.33 -7.18
C ARG A 76 8.33 -13.90 -6.88
N GLU A 77 7.67 -13.24 -7.82
CA GLU A 77 7.04 -11.95 -7.61
C GLU A 77 5.79 -12.05 -6.74
N GLY A 78 5.06 -13.17 -6.75
CA GLY A 78 3.93 -13.48 -5.88
C GLY A 78 4.29 -13.53 -4.40
N LYS A 79 5.57 -13.79 -4.08
CA LYS A 79 6.08 -13.63 -2.72
C LYS A 79 6.06 -12.14 -2.37
N VAL A 80 5.32 -11.81 -1.31
CA VAL A 80 5.13 -10.46 -0.76
C VAL A 80 6.42 -9.67 -0.53
N PHE A 81 7.57 -10.33 -0.45
CA PHE A 81 8.89 -9.73 -0.26
C PHE A 81 9.83 -9.85 -1.48
N SER A 82 9.30 -9.91 -2.70
CA SER A 82 10.17 -9.90 -3.89
C SER A 82 10.91 -8.55 -4.01
N PRO A 83 12.21 -8.55 -4.35
CA PRO A 83 13.00 -7.32 -4.45
C PRO A 83 12.46 -6.36 -5.52
N THR A 84 11.80 -6.88 -6.57
CA THR A 84 11.15 -6.06 -7.61
C THR A 84 9.90 -5.35 -7.09
N ARG A 85 9.04 -6.01 -6.30
CA ARG A 85 7.91 -5.33 -5.64
C ARG A 85 8.39 -4.33 -4.62
N ILE A 86 9.39 -4.67 -3.79
CA ILE A 86 9.95 -3.74 -2.79
C ILE A 86 10.47 -2.49 -3.50
N ARG A 87 11.23 -2.62 -4.60
CA ARG A 87 11.68 -1.47 -5.40
C ARG A 87 10.52 -0.67 -5.98
N ARG A 88 9.49 -1.31 -6.55
CA ARG A 88 8.30 -0.62 -7.09
C ARG A 88 7.53 0.13 -5.99
N VAL A 89 7.29 -0.53 -4.85
CA VAL A 89 6.63 0.08 -3.69
C VAL A 89 7.45 1.24 -3.17
N LEU A 90 8.77 1.11 -3.03
CA LEU A 90 9.65 2.22 -2.63
C LEU A 90 9.64 3.38 -3.63
N THR A 91 9.59 3.11 -4.94
CA THR A 91 9.49 4.18 -5.94
C THR A 91 8.14 4.88 -5.91
N VAL A 92 7.04 4.12 -5.77
CA VAL A 92 5.68 4.68 -5.69
C VAL A 92 5.49 5.43 -4.38
N SER A 93 5.97 4.87 -3.26
CA SER A 93 5.93 5.54 -1.96
C SER A 93 6.77 6.80 -1.96
N ARG A 94 7.95 6.82 -2.61
CA ARG A 94 8.79 8.03 -2.73
C ARG A 94 8.13 9.12 -3.59
N LEU A 95 7.39 8.74 -4.63
CA LEU A 95 6.64 9.69 -5.46
C LEU A 95 5.39 10.23 -4.77
N LEU A 96 4.68 9.39 -4.02
CA LEU A 96 3.48 9.79 -3.27
C LEU A 96 3.81 10.43 -1.91
N ALA A 97 5.02 10.21 -1.38
CA ALA A 97 5.48 10.77 -0.11
C ALA A 97 5.21 12.27 0.04
N PRO A 98 5.58 13.17 -0.89
CA PRO A 98 5.35 14.61 -0.70
C PRO A 98 3.87 15.01 -0.60
N ILE A 99 2.96 14.17 -1.12
CA ILE A 99 1.51 14.43 -1.09
C ILE A 99 0.84 13.73 0.11
N LEU A 100 1.23 12.48 0.39
CA LEU A 100 0.69 11.71 1.51
C LEU A 100 1.18 12.24 2.86
N THR A 101 2.42 12.72 2.94
CA THR A 101 2.99 13.26 4.19
C THR A 101 2.13 14.38 4.78
N PRO A 102 1.79 15.47 4.04
CA PRO A 102 0.95 16.53 4.60
C PRO A 102 -0.48 16.07 4.89
N VAL A 103 -1.03 15.10 4.15
CA VAL A 103 -2.37 14.56 4.40
C VAL A 103 -2.43 13.74 5.69
N ILE A 104 -1.48 12.82 5.89
CA ILE A 104 -1.36 12.03 7.12
C ILE A 104 -1.11 12.95 8.30
N TYR A 105 -0.24 13.95 8.15
CA TYR A 105 0.00 14.95 9.18
C TYR A 105 -1.28 15.71 9.56
N ARG A 106 -2.04 16.20 8.59
CA ARG A 106 -3.32 16.87 8.83
C ARG A 106 -4.35 15.94 9.49
N ALA A 107 -4.42 14.68 9.08
CA ALA A 107 -5.32 13.69 9.68
C ALA A 107 -4.93 13.38 11.14
N ALA A 108 -3.62 13.24 11.42
CA ALA A 108 -3.12 13.01 12.78
C ALA A 108 -3.40 14.21 13.69
N ILE A 109 -3.22 15.44 13.19
CA ILE A 109 -3.53 16.67 13.94
C ILE A 109 -5.04 16.82 14.16
N ALA A 110 -5.88 16.51 13.17
CA ALA A 110 -7.34 16.54 13.33
C ALA A 110 -7.82 15.49 14.35
N ALA A 111 -7.29 14.27 14.30
CA ALA A 111 -7.60 13.23 15.28
C ALA A 111 -7.13 13.63 16.69
N ARG A 112 -5.96 14.25 16.81
CA ARG A 112 -5.47 14.80 18.08
C ARG A 112 -6.37 15.93 18.58
N GLY A 113 -6.78 16.84 17.70
CA GLY A 113 -7.72 17.90 18.00
C GLY A 113 -9.09 17.40 18.47
N LEU A 114 -9.57 16.27 17.95
CA LEU A 114 -10.80 15.62 18.41
C LEU A 114 -10.66 14.99 19.79
N ILE A 115 -9.51 14.40 20.11
CA ILE A 115 -9.21 13.85 21.44
C ILE A 115 -9.06 14.99 22.45
N ASP A 116 -8.36 16.04 22.07
CA ASP A 116 -8.17 17.24 22.88
C ASP A 116 -9.51 17.99 23.04
N GLN A 117 -10.41 17.95 22.05
CA GLN A 117 -11.78 18.50 22.14
C GLN A 117 -12.59 17.77 23.19
N ARG A 118 -12.61 16.44 23.16
CA ARG A 118 -13.32 15.67 24.18
C ARG A 118 -12.72 15.83 25.58
N ARG A 119 -11.41 16.05 25.67
CA ARG A 119 -10.72 16.34 26.93
C ARG A 119 -11.00 17.76 27.42
N ALA A 120 -11.12 18.72 26.51
CA ALA A 120 -11.53 20.09 26.76
C ALA A 120 -13.00 20.15 27.21
N ASP A 121 -13.90 19.39 26.58
CA ASP A 121 -15.31 19.33 26.94
C ASP A 121 -15.54 18.70 28.32
N GLN A 122 -14.70 17.73 28.71
CA GLN A 122 -14.71 17.17 30.07
C GLN A 122 -14.14 18.10 31.13
N LEU A 123 -13.35 19.11 30.74
CA LEU A 123 -12.68 20.05 31.63
C LEU A 123 -13.24 21.48 31.56
N GLY A 124 -14.16 21.77 30.63
CA GLY A 124 -14.81 23.06 30.46
C GLY A 124 -13.91 24.21 30.01
N ILE A 125 -12.73 23.95 29.42
CA ILE A 125 -11.71 24.98 29.10
C ILE A 125 -11.31 24.93 27.61
N PRO A 126 -11.18 26.06 26.88
CA PRO A 126 -10.90 26.08 25.44
C PRO A 126 -9.54 25.50 25.02
N LEU A 127 -9.54 24.73 23.92
CA LEU A 127 -8.41 24.03 23.28
C LEU A 127 -7.12 24.83 23.06
N ALA A 128 -7.23 26.14 22.81
CA ALA A 128 -6.08 27.01 22.59
C ALA A 128 -5.16 27.11 23.82
N GLN A 129 -5.65 26.68 25.00
CA GLN A 129 -4.93 26.74 26.26
C GLN A 129 -4.30 25.41 26.70
N ILE A 130 -4.45 24.33 25.93
CA ILE A 130 -3.87 23.02 26.31
C ILE A 130 -2.35 22.99 26.11
N GLY A 131 -1.82 23.79 25.18
CA GLY A 131 -0.37 23.94 24.98
C GLY A 131 0.34 24.71 26.10
N GLN A 132 -0.35 25.64 26.77
CA GLN A 132 0.19 26.42 27.90
C GLN A 132 0.12 25.67 29.24
N PHE A 133 -0.67 24.58 29.33
CA PHE A 133 -0.82 23.77 30.53
C PHE A 133 -0.40 22.32 30.27
N SER A 134 0.89 22.10 30.02
CA SER A 134 1.47 20.75 29.87
C SER A 134 2.51 20.48 30.98
N GLY A 135 2.47 19.32 31.63
CA GLY A 135 3.33 18.96 32.78
C GLY A 135 2.59 18.25 33.92
N HIS A 136 3.26 17.98 35.04
CA HIS A 136 2.63 17.32 36.20
C HIS A 136 1.63 18.23 36.93
N GLY A 137 1.83 19.55 36.84
CA GLY A 137 0.99 20.61 37.39
C GLY A 137 -0.09 21.13 36.46
N ALA A 138 -0.24 20.58 35.25
CA ALA A 138 -1.21 21.03 34.24
C ALA A 138 -2.64 21.12 34.79
N ARG A 139 -3.04 20.16 35.64
CA ARG A 139 -4.36 20.15 36.29
C ARG A 139 -4.54 21.33 37.25
N LEU A 140 -3.50 21.69 38.01
CA LEU A 140 -3.55 22.81 38.94
C LEU A 140 -3.57 24.14 38.19
N SER A 141 -2.77 24.28 37.13
CA SER A 141 -2.78 25.49 36.30
C SER A 141 -4.12 25.71 35.60
N ALA A 142 -4.78 24.64 35.14
CA ALA A 142 -6.13 24.73 34.58
C ALA A 142 -7.17 25.19 35.62
N ARG A 143 -7.08 24.70 36.86
CA ARG A 143 -7.94 25.14 37.96
C ARG A 143 -7.70 26.61 38.33
N ILE A 144 -6.43 27.05 38.38
CA ILE A 144 -6.07 28.46 38.61
C ILE A 144 -6.73 29.34 37.54
N ALA A 145 -6.63 28.98 36.25
CA ALA A 145 -7.29 29.71 35.17
C ALA A 145 -8.82 29.74 35.31
N GLY A 146 -9.43 28.63 35.76
CA GLY A 146 -10.86 28.57 36.08
C GLY A 146 -11.26 29.48 37.26
N ALA A 147 -10.42 29.54 38.28
CA ALA A 147 -10.60 30.44 39.44
C ALA A 147 -10.45 31.91 39.05
N GLU A 148 -9.50 32.26 38.18
CA GLU A 148 -9.36 33.61 37.62
C GLU A 148 -10.60 34.03 36.83
N GLN A 149 -11.15 33.13 36.02
CA GLN A 149 -12.37 33.41 35.27
C GLN A 149 -13.58 33.59 36.21
N SER A 150 -13.69 32.77 37.26
CA SER A 150 -14.72 32.90 38.28
C SER A 150 -14.57 34.20 39.07
N LEU A 151 -13.33 34.65 39.33
CA LEU A 151 -13.06 35.92 39.97
C LEU A 151 -13.54 37.12 39.12
N ARG A 152 -13.34 37.06 37.79
CA ARG A 152 -13.90 38.07 36.88
C ARG A 152 -15.43 38.12 36.97
N MET A 153 -16.10 36.96 37.05
CA MET A 153 -17.56 36.94 37.23
C MET A 153 -18.00 37.57 38.57
N VAL A 154 -17.23 37.40 39.65
CA VAL A 154 -17.49 38.09 40.93
C VAL A 154 -17.35 39.61 40.79
N GLN A 155 -16.30 40.07 40.10
CA GLN A 155 -16.09 41.50 39.81
C GLN A 155 -17.23 42.08 38.97
N ASP A 156 -17.69 41.37 37.95
CA ASP A 156 -18.79 41.79 37.06
C ASP A 156 -20.13 41.83 37.78
N LYS A 157 -20.36 40.94 38.75
CA LYS A 157 -21.60 40.89 39.55
C LYS A 157 -21.71 42.07 40.52
N LYS A 158 -20.59 42.59 41.04
CA LYS A 158 -20.54 43.70 42.01
C LYS A 158 -19.43 44.72 41.70
N PRO A 159 -19.52 45.47 40.58
CA PRO A 159 -18.44 46.33 40.10
C PRO A 159 -18.21 47.60 40.95
N LYS A 160 -19.19 47.99 41.76
CA LYS A 160 -19.15 49.20 42.60
C LYS A 160 -18.81 48.94 44.07
N ASP A 161 -18.67 47.69 44.46
CA ASP A 161 -18.39 47.31 45.85
C ASP A 161 -16.88 47.39 46.14
N ALA A 162 -16.51 48.15 47.17
CA ALA A 162 -15.11 48.36 47.55
C ALA A 162 -14.49 47.08 48.12
N GLU A 163 -15.27 46.29 48.86
CA GLU A 163 -14.82 45.01 49.43
C GLU A 163 -14.53 43.99 48.34
N THR A 164 -15.39 43.92 47.32
CA THR A 164 -15.19 43.04 46.16
C THR A 164 -13.94 43.40 45.37
N LYS A 165 -13.60 44.70 45.25
CA LYS A 165 -12.35 45.14 44.59
C LYS A 165 -11.11 44.76 45.37
N GLN A 166 -11.11 44.95 46.70
CA GLN A 166 -9.99 44.55 47.56
C GLN A 166 -9.80 43.04 47.56
N PHE A 167 -10.90 42.29 47.69
CA PHE A 167 -10.89 40.83 47.58
C PHE A 167 -10.31 40.39 46.23
N ALA A 168 -10.77 40.98 45.13
CA ALA A 168 -10.31 40.56 43.83
C ALA A 168 -8.83 40.90 43.56
N SER A 169 -8.34 42.04 44.07
CA SER A 169 -6.91 42.34 44.06
C SER A 169 -6.12 41.26 44.81
N ALA A 170 -6.52 40.94 46.04
CA ALA A 170 -5.84 39.97 46.89
C ALA A 170 -5.85 38.54 46.30
N ILE A 171 -6.99 38.10 45.75
CA ILE A 171 -7.09 36.79 45.11
C ILE A 171 -6.31 36.74 43.80
N SER A 172 -6.30 37.82 43.01
CA SER A 172 -5.51 37.87 41.78
C SER A 172 -4.01 37.74 42.05
N GLU A 173 -3.51 38.40 43.10
CA GLU A 173 -2.12 38.28 43.55
C GLU A 173 -1.81 36.86 44.03
N ARG A 174 -2.71 36.29 44.84
CA ARG A 174 -2.56 34.92 45.34
C ARG A 174 -2.60 33.87 44.23
N LEU A 175 -3.45 34.02 43.22
CA LEU A 175 -3.50 33.12 42.05
C LEU A 175 -2.23 33.23 41.21
N SER A 176 -1.68 34.44 41.05
CA SER A 176 -0.37 34.67 40.42
C SER A 176 0.74 33.95 41.18
N ASP A 177 0.79 34.08 42.51
CA ASP A 177 1.78 33.38 43.34
C ASP A 177 1.66 31.85 43.26
N LEU A 178 0.43 31.33 43.25
CA LEU A 178 0.17 29.90 43.08
C LEU A 178 0.64 29.41 41.71
N SER A 179 0.47 30.21 40.65
CA SER A 179 0.96 29.87 39.31
C SER A 179 2.50 29.78 39.25
N ALA A 180 3.19 30.70 39.94
CA ALA A 180 4.64 30.68 40.09
C ALA A 180 5.09 29.47 40.93
N ALA A 181 4.35 29.14 41.99
CA ALA A 181 4.62 27.98 42.83
C ALA A 181 4.45 26.65 42.09
N VAL A 182 3.45 26.51 41.21
CA VAL A 182 3.28 25.33 40.34
C VAL A 182 4.49 25.18 39.43
N THR A 183 4.94 26.26 38.80
CA THR A 183 6.13 26.26 37.92
C THR A 183 7.40 25.91 38.70
N ALA A 184 7.57 26.44 39.92
CA ALA A 184 8.69 26.09 40.79
C ALA A 184 8.66 24.61 41.23
N ALA A 185 7.47 24.07 41.50
CA ALA A 185 7.29 22.67 41.91
C ALA A 185 7.67 21.67 40.80
N GLU A 186 7.48 22.00 39.52
CA GLU A 186 7.90 21.13 38.40
C GLU A 186 9.41 20.85 38.41
N ASN A 187 10.22 21.83 38.85
CA ASN A 187 11.67 21.72 38.93
C ASN A 187 12.15 20.94 40.18
N MET A 188 11.24 20.50 41.05
CA MET A 188 11.58 19.75 42.26
C MET A 188 11.62 18.23 42.02
N PRO A 189 12.39 17.47 42.83
CA PRO A 189 12.34 16.01 42.83
C PRO A 189 10.94 15.47 43.12
N ALA A 190 10.60 14.29 42.57
CA ALA A 190 9.23 13.78 42.51
C ALA A 190 8.49 13.72 43.86
N ALA A 191 9.18 13.35 44.96
CA ALA A 191 8.57 13.32 46.29
C ALA A 191 8.17 14.73 46.76
N ARG A 192 9.09 15.69 46.65
CA ARG A 192 8.86 17.10 47.05
C ARG A 192 7.84 17.79 46.14
N ARG A 193 7.85 17.47 44.84
CA ARG A 193 6.86 17.96 43.86
C ARG A 193 5.43 17.55 44.24
N ARG A 194 5.20 16.28 44.62
CA ARG A 194 3.86 15.81 45.04
C ARG A 194 3.37 16.53 46.29
N THR A 195 4.23 16.70 47.29
CA THR A 195 3.89 17.43 48.51
C THR A 195 3.54 18.88 48.21
N ALA A 196 4.34 19.55 47.36
CA ALA A 196 4.07 20.93 46.92
C ALA A 196 2.75 21.04 46.16
N HIS A 197 2.47 20.15 45.19
CA HIS A 197 1.20 20.15 44.48
C HIS A 197 -0.02 19.89 45.38
N THR A 198 0.14 19.05 46.41
CA THR A 198 -0.94 18.79 47.38
C THR A 198 -1.25 20.03 48.21
N ALA A 199 -0.21 20.74 48.68
CA ALA A 199 -0.36 22.00 49.40
C ALA A 199 -1.00 23.10 48.54
N ILE A 200 -0.55 23.22 47.28
CA ILE A 200 -1.13 24.16 46.29
C ILE A 200 -2.60 23.82 46.04
N SER A 201 -2.95 22.54 45.90
CA SER A 201 -4.33 22.12 45.71
C SER A 201 -5.21 22.55 46.88
N ALA A 202 -4.78 22.31 48.12
CA ALA A 202 -5.55 22.68 49.31
C ALA A 202 -5.77 24.20 49.43
N GLN A 203 -4.77 25.00 49.05
CA GLN A 203 -4.93 26.46 49.00
C GLN A 203 -5.91 26.90 47.91
N LEU A 204 -5.89 26.23 46.75
CA LEU A 204 -6.80 26.52 45.66
C LEU A 204 -8.25 26.13 46.00
N ASP A 205 -8.45 25.00 46.70
CA ASP A 205 -9.76 24.57 47.19
C ASP A 205 -10.39 25.64 48.11
N GLY A 206 -9.59 26.27 48.98
CA GLY A 206 -10.05 27.39 49.82
C GLY A 206 -10.46 28.63 49.02
N ILE A 207 -9.67 29.01 48.00
CA ILE A 207 -9.99 30.14 47.11
C ILE A 207 -11.27 29.87 46.32
N GLU A 208 -11.42 28.66 45.77
CA GLU A 208 -12.61 28.26 45.01
C GLU A 208 -13.86 28.30 45.91
N ALA A 209 -13.76 27.87 47.17
CA ALA A 209 -14.85 27.99 48.14
C ALA A 209 -15.25 29.44 48.43
N ASP A 210 -14.27 30.33 48.64
CA ASP A 210 -14.53 31.76 48.84
C ASP A 210 -15.19 32.42 47.61
N LEU A 211 -14.75 32.02 46.40
CA LEU A 211 -15.35 32.47 45.14
C LEU A 211 -16.80 31.98 44.99
N MET A 212 -17.07 30.71 45.27
CA MET A 212 -18.42 30.15 45.22
C MET A 212 -19.36 30.82 46.22
N ALA A 213 -18.90 31.08 47.44
CA ALA A 213 -19.68 31.78 48.47
C ALA A 213 -20.07 33.20 48.01
N ARG A 214 -19.16 33.92 47.35
CA ARG A 214 -19.42 35.28 46.82
C ARG A 214 -20.30 35.28 45.57
N LEU A 215 -20.23 34.22 44.76
CA LEU A 215 -21.15 34.00 43.64
C LEU A 215 -22.55 33.55 44.10
N GLY A 216 -22.68 33.07 45.34
CA GLY A 216 -23.93 32.56 45.92
C GLY A 216 -24.26 31.14 45.45
N LEU A 217 -23.23 30.34 45.18
CA LEU A 217 -23.31 28.98 44.64
C LEU A 217 -22.89 27.90 45.66
N SER A 218 -22.80 28.26 46.94
CA SER A 218 -22.40 27.39 48.05
C SER A 218 -23.52 26.52 48.59
#